data_AF-A0A654TMD6-F1
#
_entry.id   AF-A0A654TMD6-F1
#
_cell.length_a   1.000
_cell.length_b   1.000
_cell.length_c   1.000
_cell.angle_alpha   90.00
_cell.angle_beta   90.00
_cell.angle_gamma   90.00
#
_symmetry.space_group_name_H-M   'P 1'
#
loop_
_entity.id
_entity.type
_entity.pdbx_description
1 polymer ?
#
loop_
_entity_poly.entity_id
_entity_poly.type
_entity_poly.pdbx_seq_one_letter_code
_entity_poly.pdbx_strand_id
1 'polypeptide(L)'
;MLAALHGWLAPLPPEGASAIVFRDTAHAAELAAAQGIRSADLLKSGIVDTIVPEYPDAADEPIEFALRLSNAIAAEVHALRKIPAPERLATRLQRYRRIGLPRD
;
A
#
# COMPACT_ATOMS: atom_id res chain seq x y z
N MET A 1 -0.35 -0.04 7.76
CA MET A 1 0.28 -0.59 6.56
C MET A 1 1.23 0.46 6.02
N LEU A 2 2.49 0.08 5.84
CA LEU A 2 3.50 0.88 5.17
C LEU A 2 3.57 0.45 3.70
N ALA A 3 3.88 1.37 2.81
CA ALA A 3 4.22 1.08 1.41
C ALA A 3 5.45 1.88 0.99
N ALA A 4 6.26 1.33 0.08
CA ALA A 4 7.27 2.10 -0.63
C ALA A 4 6.60 3.06 -1.64
N LEU A 5 7.27 4.15 -2.02
CA LEU A 5 6.73 5.17 -2.92
C LEU A 5 6.28 4.58 -4.26
N HIS A 6 7.08 3.68 -4.86
CA HIS A 6 6.75 3.03 -6.12
C HIS A 6 6.09 1.64 -5.92
N GLY A 7 5.79 1.27 -4.67
CA GLY A 7 5.05 0.05 -4.36
C GLY A 7 3.59 0.10 -4.85
N TRP A 8 3.07 -1.05 -5.23
CA TRP A 8 1.68 -1.22 -5.65
C TRP A 8 1.07 -2.50 -5.06
N LEU A 9 -0.26 -2.52 -4.94
CA LEU A 9 -1.03 -3.67 -4.48
C LEU A 9 -2.28 -3.82 -5.34
N ALA A 10 -2.42 -4.97 -5.99
CA ALA A 10 -3.55 -5.29 -6.84
C ALA A 10 -4.06 -6.72 -6.57
N PRO A 11 -5.34 -7.02 -6.78
CA PRO A 11 -5.87 -8.39 -6.67
C PRO A 11 -5.38 -9.32 -7.78
N LEU A 12 -4.95 -8.75 -8.90
CA LEU A 12 -4.39 -9.45 -10.07
C LEU A 12 -3.38 -8.50 -10.76
N PRO A 13 -2.30 -9.01 -11.36
CA PRO A 13 -1.42 -8.19 -12.19
C PRO A 13 -2.21 -7.46 -13.31
N PRO A 14 -1.91 -6.18 -13.59
CA PRO A 14 -2.65 -5.40 -14.59
C PRO A 14 -2.65 -6.00 -16.00
N GLU A 15 -1.56 -6.65 -16.39
CA GLU A 15 -1.44 -7.37 -17.67
C GLU A 15 -2.42 -8.55 -17.73
N GLY A 16 -2.60 -9.27 -16.62
CA GLY A 16 -3.59 -10.33 -16.50
C GLY A 16 -5.02 -9.80 -16.55
N ALA A 17 -5.29 -8.67 -15.89
CA ALA A 17 -6.59 -8.01 -15.97
C ALA A 17 -6.90 -7.57 -17.41
N SER A 18 -5.90 -7.04 -18.12
CA SER A 18 -6.01 -6.68 -19.53
C SER A 18 -6.36 -7.90 -20.39
N ALA A 19 -5.66 -9.03 -20.17
CA ALA A 19 -5.89 -10.24 -20.95
C ALA A 19 -7.31 -10.80 -20.76
N ILE A 20 -7.89 -10.64 -19.57
CA ILE A 20 -9.25 -11.09 -19.27
C ILE A 20 -10.30 -10.15 -19.89
N VAL A 21 -10.13 -8.83 -19.73
CA VAL A 21 -11.14 -7.83 -20.14
C VAL A 21 -11.06 -7.50 -21.63
N PHE A 22 -9.84 -7.30 -22.15
CA PHE A 22 -9.58 -6.79 -23.49
C PHE A 22 -8.99 -7.84 -24.45
N ARG A 23 -8.64 -9.03 -23.95
CA ARG A 23 -7.99 -10.12 -24.72
C ARG A 23 -6.61 -9.76 -25.27
N ASP A 24 -5.94 -8.79 -24.65
CA ASP A 24 -4.55 -8.42 -24.91
C ASP A 24 -3.89 -7.90 -23.62
N THR A 25 -2.62 -7.50 -23.67
CA THR A 25 -1.90 -6.91 -22.52
C THR A 25 -1.69 -5.39 -22.62
N ALA A 26 -2.22 -4.74 -23.66
CA ALA A 26 -1.94 -3.35 -23.98
C ALA A 26 -2.63 -2.36 -23.03
N HIS A 27 -3.68 -2.80 -22.31
CA HIS A 27 -4.46 -1.96 -21.40
C HIS A 27 -4.00 -2.03 -19.94
N ALA A 28 -2.85 -2.64 -19.65
CA ALA A 28 -2.33 -2.80 -18.29
C ALA A 28 -2.20 -1.47 -17.54
N ALA A 29 -1.61 -0.45 -18.16
CA ALA A 29 -1.39 0.85 -17.52
C ALA A 29 -2.71 1.60 -17.21
N GLU A 30 -3.67 1.53 -18.14
CA GLU A 30 -5.00 2.10 -17.98
C GLU A 30 -5.75 1.41 -16.82
N LEU A 31 -5.74 0.08 -16.80
CA LEU A 31 -6.38 -0.72 -15.75
C LEU A 31 -5.72 -0.50 -14.38
N ALA A 32 -4.40 -0.40 -14.31
CA ALA A 32 -3.69 -0.10 -13.07
C ALA A 32 -4.12 1.26 -12.48
N ALA A 33 -4.23 2.28 -13.34
CA ALA A 33 -4.70 3.60 -12.92
C ALA A 33 -6.17 3.58 -12.48
N ALA A 34 -7.04 2.90 -13.23
CA ALA A 34 -8.47 2.79 -12.91
C ALA A 34 -8.72 2.02 -11.60
N GLN A 35 -7.94 0.99 -11.32
CA GLN A 35 -8.03 0.20 -10.09
C GLN A 35 -7.43 0.91 -8.86
N GLY A 36 -6.64 1.98 -9.05
CA GLY A 36 -6.04 2.73 -7.95
C GLY A 36 -5.02 1.92 -7.15
N ILE A 37 -4.15 1.16 -7.83
CA ILE A 37 -3.22 0.21 -7.18
C ILE A 37 -1.92 0.85 -6.67
N ARG A 38 -1.66 2.11 -7.02
CA ARG A 38 -0.42 2.82 -6.64
C ARG A 38 -0.44 3.17 -5.16
N SER A 39 0.73 3.21 -4.52
CA SER A 39 0.90 3.63 -3.11
C SER A 39 0.08 4.88 -2.74
N ALA A 40 0.09 5.92 -3.59
CA ALA A 40 -0.64 7.16 -3.38
C ALA A 40 -2.18 6.98 -3.42
N ASP A 41 -2.68 6.11 -4.29
CA ASP A 41 -4.11 5.82 -4.39
C ASP A 41 -4.57 4.93 -3.22
N LEU A 42 -3.72 3.99 -2.80
CA LEU A 42 -3.93 3.17 -1.61
C LEU A 42 -3.88 3.99 -0.31
N LEU A 43 -3.06 5.05 -0.26
CA LEU A 43 -3.05 6.01 0.84
C LEU A 43 -4.36 6.81 0.85
N LYS A 44 -4.77 7.35 -0.30
CA LYS A 44 -6.05 8.06 -0.44
C LYS A 44 -7.23 7.18 -0.03
N SER A 45 -7.22 5.89 -0.36
CA SER A 45 -8.26 4.91 0.00
C SER A 45 -8.19 4.40 1.45
N GLY A 46 -7.13 4.75 2.20
CA GLY A 46 -6.95 4.37 3.60
C GLY A 46 -6.49 2.92 3.79
N ILE A 47 -6.08 2.26 2.71
CA ILE A 47 -5.48 0.92 2.75
C ILE A 47 -4.02 1.01 3.22
N VAL A 48 -3.28 2.00 2.73
CA VAL A 48 -1.94 2.37 3.21
C VAL A 48 -2.07 3.52 4.20
N ASP A 49 -1.27 3.50 5.28
CA ASP A 49 -1.25 4.57 6.29
C ASP A 49 -0.10 5.55 6.03
N THR A 50 1.06 5.03 5.62
CA THR A 50 2.27 5.82 5.43
C THR A 50 3.03 5.30 4.20
N ILE A 51 3.53 6.23 3.40
CA ILE A 51 4.40 5.95 2.26
C ILE A 51 5.85 6.27 2.67
N VAL A 52 6.76 5.32 2.46
CA VAL A 52 8.20 5.51 2.63
C VAL A 52 8.78 6.02 1.31
N PRO A 53 9.46 7.18 1.31
CA PRO A 53 9.95 7.78 0.08
C PRO A 53 11.18 7.05 -0.49
N GLU A 54 11.35 7.17 -1.81
CA GLU A 54 12.48 6.66 -2.61
C GLU A 54 13.15 7.84 -3.33
N TYR A 55 14.48 7.85 -3.45
CA TYR A 55 15.27 8.97 -4.01
C TYR A 55 16.45 8.49 -4.90
N PRO A 56 16.35 8.54 -6.24
CA PRO A 56 15.12 8.61 -7.03
C PRO A 56 14.38 7.26 -7.05
N ASP A 57 15.12 6.15 -6.91
CA ASP A 57 14.63 4.76 -6.85
C ASP A 57 15.30 4.04 -5.67
N ALA A 58 14.55 3.19 -4.96
CA ALA A 58 15.07 2.36 -3.88
C ALA A 58 16.25 1.48 -4.30
N ALA A 59 16.30 1.03 -5.56
CA ALA A 59 17.35 0.16 -6.08
C ALA A 59 18.69 0.89 -6.24
N ASP A 60 18.67 2.22 -6.43
CA ASP A 60 19.87 3.04 -6.59
C ASP A 60 20.53 3.38 -5.25
N GLU A 61 19.74 3.40 -4.16
CA GLU A 61 20.18 3.71 -2.79
C GLU A 61 19.66 2.67 -1.77
N PRO A 62 19.98 1.37 -1.94
CA PRO A 62 19.30 0.29 -1.22
C PRO A 62 19.56 0.31 0.30
N ILE A 63 20.73 0.78 0.73
CA ILE A 63 21.09 0.87 2.15
C ILE A 63 20.33 2.02 2.81
N GLU A 64 20.34 3.19 2.19
CA GLU A 64 19.64 4.39 2.65
C GLU A 64 18.12 4.16 2.67
N PHE A 65 17.59 3.51 1.64
CA PHE A 65 16.18 3.12 1.59
C PHE A 65 15.83 2.11 2.69
N ALA A 66 16.65 1.08 2.90
CA ALA A 66 16.44 0.14 3.99
C ALA A 66 16.46 0.83 5.37
N LEU A 67 17.34 1.82 5.58
CA LEU A 67 17.38 2.62 6.81
C LEU A 67 16.10 3.45 6.98
N ARG A 68 15.60 4.11 5.91
CA ARG A 68 14.33 4.84 5.95
C ARG A 68 13.15 3.92 6.27
N LEU A 69 13.08 2.76 5.63
CA LEU A 69 12.05 1.76 5.89
C LEU A 69 12.12 1.23 7.33
N SER A 70 13.32 0.92 7.82
CA SER A 70 13.55 0.46 9.19
C SER A 70 13.08 1.50 10.21
N ASN A 71 13.40 2.78 10.00
CA ASN A 71 12.95 3.87 10.86
C ASN A 71 11.43 4.00 10.89
N ALA A 72 10.77 3.89 9.72
CA ALA A 72 9.31 3.90 9.64
C ALA A 72 8.69 2.73 10.41
N ILE A 73 9.21 1.50 10.23
CA ILE A 73 8.75 0.32 10.96
C ILE A 73 8.94 0.51 12.47
N ALA A 74 10.10 0.99 12.91
CA ALA A 74 10.39 1.21 14.31
C ALA A 74 9.44 2.22 14.96
N ALA A 75 9.13 3.32 14.26
CA ALA A 75 8.17 4.32 14.72
C ALA A 75 6.76 3.73 14.89
N GLU A 76 6.25 3.01 13.88
CA GLU A 76 4.93 2.38 13.93
C GLU A 76 4.83 1.32 15.04
N VAL A 77 5.84 0.46 15.17
CA VAL A 77 5.88 -0.56 16.23
C VAL A 77 5.93 0.11 17.60
N HIS A 78 6.73 1.18 17.76
CA HIS A 78 6.80 1.92 19.02
C HIS A 78 5.45 2.57 19.38
N ALA A 79 4.73 3.14 18.41
CA ALA A 79 3.40 3.68 18.62
C ALA A 79 2.39 2.59 19.03
N LEU A 80 2.37 1.46 18.32
CA LEU A 80 1.48 0.33 18.62
C LEU A 80 1.76 -0.28 20.00
N ARG A 81 3.01 -0.33 20.46
CA ARG A 81 3.35 -0.85 21.79
C ARG A 81 2.72 -0.07 22.94
N LYS A 82 2.31 1.18 22.73
CA LYS A 82 1.61 2.00 23.72
C LYS A 82 0.12 1.66 23.85
N ILE A 83 -0.43 0.86 22.92
CA ILE A 83 -1.84 0.50 22.87
C ILE A 83 -2.04 -0.91 23.46
N PRO A 84 -2.97 -1.10 24.42
CA PRO A 84 -3.31 -2.40 24.96
C PRO A 84 -3.66 -3.44 23.87
N ALA A 85 -3.30 -4.70 24.11
CA ALA A 85 -3.52 -5.77 23.12
C ALA A 85 -5.00 -5.92 22.67
N PRO A 86 -6.02 -5.85 23.56
CA PRO A 86 -7.41 -5.90 23.15
C PRO A 86 -7.82 -4.75 22.22
N GLU A 87 -7.35 -3.54 22.51
CA GLU A 87 -7.64 -2.35 21.69
C GLU A 87 -6.98 -2.41 20.32
N ARG A 88 -5.73 -2.89 20.25
CA ARG A 88 -5.04 -3.13 18.96
C ARG A 88 -5.80 -4.13 18.11
N LEU A 89 -6.28 -5.22 18.71
CA LEU A 89 -7.05 -6.23 18.00
C LEU A 89 -8.37 -5.66 17.48
N ALA A 90 -9.12 -4.95 18.32
CA ALA A 90 -10.38 -4.32 17.95
C ALA A 90 -10.18 -3.31 16.81
N THR A 91 -9.16 -2.44 16.90
CA THR A 91 -8.81 -1.45 15.88
C THR A 91 -8.48 -2.12 14.54
N ARG A 92 -7.69 -3.20 14.57
CA ARG A 92 -7.35 -3.97 13.37
C ARG A 92 -8.58 -4.59 12.70
N LEU A 93 -9.50 -5.17 13.48
CA LEU A 93 -10.73 -5.74 12.93
C LEU A 93 -11.65 -4.66 12.33
N GLN A 94 -11.76 -3.51 12.99
CA GLN A 94 -12.52 -2.38 12.46
C GLN A 94 -11.93 -1.87 11.14
N ARG A 95 -10.60 -1.76 11.04
CA ARG A 95 -9.92 -1.39 9.78
C ARG A 95 -10.34 -2.31 8.64
N TYR A 96 -10.21 -3.62 8.81
CA TYR A 96 -10.53 -4.58 7.74
C TYR A 96 -12.01 -4.59 7.35
N ARG A 97 -12.92 -4.35 8.30
CA ARG A 97 -14.36 -4.25 8.02
C ARG A 97 -14.74 -3.01 7.22
N ARG A 98 -13.94 -1.94 7.27
CA ARG A 98 -14.21 -0.68 6.57
C ARG A 98 -13.64 -0.65 5.14
N ILE A 99 -12.61 -1.45 4.86
CA ILE A 99 -12.00 -1.49 3.53
C ILE A 99 -13.04 -2.02 2.52
N GLY A 100 -13.22 -1.28 1.42
CA GLY A 100 -14.16 -1.64 0.35
C GLY A 100 -15.60 -1.14 0.55
N LEU A 101 -15.91 -0.48 1.67
CA LEU A 101 -17.20 0.19 1.85
C LEU A 101 -17.20 1.59 1.20
N PRO A 102 -18.36 2.09 0.74
CA PRO A 102 -18.50 3.48 0.33
C PRO A 102 -18.03 4.44 1.42
N ARG A 103 -17.45 5.56 1.02
CA ARG A 103 -17.17 6.67 1.94
C ARG A 103 -18.42 7.53 2.02
N ASP A 104 -18.89 7.78 3.24
CA ASP A 104 -19.92 8.79 3.53
C ASP A 104 -19.42 10.20 3.17
#